data_AF-A0A1J4JE24-F1
#
_entry.id   AF-A0A1J4JE24-F1
#
_cell.length_a   1.000
_cell.length_b   1.000
_cell.length_c   1.000
_cell.angle_alpha   90.00
_cell.angle_beta   90.00
_cell.angle_gamma   90.00
#
_symmetry.space_group_name_H-M   'P 1'
#
loop_
_entity.id
_entity.type
_entity.pdbx_description
1 polymer ?
#
loop_
_entity_poly.entity_id
_entity_poly.type
_entity_poly.pdbx_seq_one_letter_code
_entity_poly.pdbx_strand_id
1 'polypeptide(L)'
;MSFAKEFQQIFAAVKEIIDTKHVKDQVIDEARKMAADTVSKVLEHSDEPFPDFPRVDFISSEDRDEFLLVLEFLQSSGNIFGAPILTYESQHPEVKLDRADLARRLGLNEKNPEPLLIQIVRSHMEWLNSKNHNEEED
;
A
#
# COMPACT_ATOMS: atom_id res chain seq x y z
N MET A 1 4.95 -28.03 -21.03
CA MET A 1 5.58 -26.70 -21.05
C MET A 1 5.93 -26.32 -19.61
N SER A 2 6.88 -25.41 -19.38
CA SER A 2 7.24 -25.00 -18.01
C SER A 2 6.15 -24.13 -17.41
N PHE A 3 5.75 -24.41 -16.16
CA PHE A 3 4.75 -23.65 -15.39
C PHE A 3 5.04 -22.13 -15.37
N ALA A 4 6.32 -21.75 -15.32
CA ALA A 4 6.73 -20.35 -15.38
C ALA A 4 6.34 -19.66 -16.70
N LYS A 5 6.30 -20.42 -17.81
CA LYS A 5 5.96 -19.91 -19.14
C LYS A 5 4.44 -19.73 -19.29
N GLU A 6 3.66 -20.67 -18.76
CA GLU A 6 2.19 -20.55 -18.70
C GLU A 6 1.77 -19.41 -17.77
N PHE A 7 2.40 -19.27 -16.60
CA PHE A 7 2.12 -18.17 -15.68
C PHE A 7 2.43 -16.79 -16.31
N GLN A 8 3.58 -16.66 -17.00
CA GLN A 8 3.91 -15.42 -17.71
C GLN A 8 2.91 -15.09 -18.82
N GLN A 9 2.42 -16.08 -19.56
CA GLN A 9 1.42 -15.87 -20.61
C GLN A 9 0.06 -15.45 -20.04
N ILE A 10 -0.38 -16.09 -18.95
CA ILE A 10 -1.63 -15.73 -18.26
C ILE A 10 -1.52 -14.34 -17.66
N PHE A 11 -0.41 -14.03 -17.00
CA PHE A 11 -0.17 -12.71 -16.40
C PHE A 11 -0.11 -11.61 -17.46
N ALA A 12 0.54 -11.86 -18.60
CA ALA A 12 0.57 -10.92 -19.73
C ALA A 12 -0.83 -10.68 -20.30
N ALA A 13 -1.63 -11.74 -20.51
CA ALA A 13 -2.99 -11.62 -21.02
C ALA A 13 -3.93 -10.88 -20.05
N VAL A 14 -3.81 -11.15 -18.74
CA VAL A 14 -4.59 -10.44 -17.70
C VAL A 14 -4.19 -8.96 -17.64
N LYS A 15 -2.88 -8.66 -17.69
CA LYS A 15 -2.37 -7.29 -17.71
C LYS A 15 -2.84 -6.53 -18.95
N GLU A 16 -2.82 -7.17 -20.12
CA GLU A 16 -3.34 -6.60 -21.36
C GLU A 16 -4.86 -6.33 -21.26
N ILE A 17 -5.65 -7.22 -20.67
CA ILE A 17 -7.09 -6.96 -20.47
C ILE A 17 -7.33 -5.77 -19.51
N ILE A 18 -6.54 -5.66 -18.44
CA ILE A 18 -6.62 -4.54 -17.48
C ILE A 18 -6.29 -3.21 -18.17
N ASP A 19 -5.24 -3.20 -19.00
CA ASP A 19 -4.77 -2.01 -19.72
C ASP A 19 -5.72 -1.64 -20.89
N THR A 20 -6.23 -2.63 -21.63
CA THR A 20 -7.03 -2.41 -22.85
C THR A 20 -8.50 -2.08 -22.55
N LYS A 21 -9.04 -2.53 -21.42
CA LYS A 21 -10.44 -2.26 -21.05
C LYS A 21 -10.64 -1.03 -20.17
N HIS A 22 -9.60 -0.24 -19.90
CA HIS A 22 -9.66 0.89 -18.96
C HIS A 22 -10.25 0.51 -17.59
N VAL A 23 -10.16 -0.77 -17.18
CA VAL A 23 -10.80 -1.25 -15.94
C VAL A 23 -10.18 -0.56 -14.73
N LYS A 24 -8.87 -0.28 -14.79
CA LYS A 24 -8.18 0.52 -13.79
C LYS A 24 -8.77 1.93 -13.67
N ASP A 25 -8.96 2.60 -14.80
CA ASP A 25 -9.54 3.95 -14.82
C ASP A 25 -11.00 3.91 -14.35
N GLN A 26 -11.77 2.90 -14.75
CA GLN A 26 -13.15 2.69 -14.31
C GLN A 26 -13.27 2.44 -12.81
N VAL A 27 -12.42 1.59 -12.22
CA VAL A 27 -12.43 1.32 -10.78
C VAL A 27 -12.01 2.57 -9.99
N ILE A 28 -11.01 3.30 -10.48
CA ILE A 28 -10.58 4.56 -9.87
C ILE A 28 -11.69 5.62 -9.98
N ASP A 29 -12.34 5.74 -11.14
CA ASP A 29 -13.44 6.67 -11.35
C ASP A 29 -14.69 6.27 -10.57
N GLU A 30 -14.96 4.98 -10.41
CA GLU A 30 -16.06 4.48 -9.59
C GLU A 30 -15.81 4.76 -8.10
N ALA A 31 -14.59 4.54 -7.60
CA ALA A 31 -14.20 4.91 -6.25
C ALA A 31 -14.31 6.44 -6.04
N ARG A 32 -13.85 7.25 -7.01
CA ARG A 32 -14.00 8.71 -7.00
C ARG A 32 -15.46 9.15 -7.02
N LYS A 33 -16.29 8.51 -7.85
CA LYS A 33 -17.71 8.81 -7.98
C LYS A 33 -18.47 8.45 -6.73
N MET A 34 -18.20 7.31 -6.11
CA MET A 34 -18.80 6.96 -4.80
C MET A 34 -18.42 7.99 -3.73
N ALA A 35 -17.15 8.41 -3.68
CA ALA A 35 -16.71 9.46 -2.77
C ALA A 35 -17.43 10.80 -3.05
N ALA A 36 -17.53 11.22 -4.31
CA ALA A 36 -18.17 12.47 -4.72
C ALA A 36 -19.70 12.46 -4.53
N ASP A 37 -20.37 11.35 -4.83
CA ASP A 37 -21.82 11.17 -4.62
C ASP A 37 -22.15 11.20 -3.13
N THR A 38 -21.26 10.65 -2.28
CA THR A 38 -21.39 10.74 -0.82
C THR A 38 -21.28 12.20 -0.38
N VAL A 39 -20.25 12.93 -0.82
CA VAL A 39 -20.08 14.37 -0.51
C VAL A 39 -21.28 15.20 -0.98
N SER A 40 -21.79 14.95 -2.18
CA SER A 40 -22.92 15.68 -2.76
C SER A 40 -24.23 15.43 -2.01
N LYS A 41 -24.51 14.18 -1.62
CA LYS A 41 -25.67 13.83 -0.80
C LYS A 41 -25.64 14.48 0.58
N VAL A 42 -24.44 14.65 1.17
CA VAL A 42 -24.30 15.33 2.45
C VAL A 42 -24.44 16.86 2.32
N LEU A 43 -23.97 17.47 1.22
CA LEU A 43 -24.18 18.89 0.97
C LEU A 43 -25.67 19.26 0.77
N GLU A 44 -26.48 18.33 0.27
CA GLU A 44 -27.94 18.51 0.08
C GLU A 44 -28.77 18.28 1.36
N HIS A 45 -28.23 17.59 2.38
CA HIS A 45 -28.92 17.26 3.64
C HIS A 45 -28.13 17.79 4.84
N SER A 46 -27.96 19.12 4.93
CA SER A 46 -27.07 19.80 5.87
C SER A 46 -27.40 19.68 7.37
N ASP A 47 -28.47 18.97 7.73
CA ASP A 47 -28.93 18.83 9.12
C ASP A 47 -28.53 17.50 9.77
N GLU A 48 -28.06 16.51 9.00
CA GLU A 48 -27.51 15.27 9.56
C GLU A 48 -25.99 15.40 9.75
N PRO A 49 -25.46 15.09 10.96
CA PRO A 49 -24.02 15.10 11.17
C PRO A 49 -23.38 14.06 10.24
N PHE A 50 -22.30 14.47 9.55
CA PHE A 50 -21.53 13.60 8.66
C PHE A 50 -21.25 12.27 9.35
N PRO A 51 -21.48 11.11 8.67
CA PRO A 51 -21.00 9.85 9.19
C PRO A 51 -19.49 9.95 9.36
N ASP A 52 -19.02 9.70 10.58
CA ASP A 52 -17.60 9.69 10.90
C ASP A 52 -16.98 8.45 10.26
N PHE A 53 -16.13 8.67 9.25
CA PHE A 53 -15.41 7.59 8.59
C PHE A 53 -14.06 7.40 9.28
N PRO A 54 -13.65 6.16 9.55
CA PRO A 54 -12.34 5.89 10.13
C PRO A 54 -11.24 6.56 9.32
N ARG A 55 -10.34 7.28 10.01
CA ARG A 55 -9.18 7.96 9.42
C ARG A 55 -7.90 7.43 10.06
N VAL A 56 -6.83 7.42 9.28
CA VAL A 56 -5.48 7.26 9.83
C VAL A 56 -4.92 8.64 10.11
N ASP A 57 -4.73 9.02 11.36
CA ASP A 57 -4.11 10.31 11.69
C ASP A 57 -2.58 10.18 11.72
N PHE A 58 -1.87 11.13 11.10
CA PHE A 58 -0.43 11.26 11.23
C PHE A 58 -0.13 12.24 12.37
N ILE A 59 -0.06 11.72 13.61
CA ILE A 59 0.27 12.49 14.80
C ILE A 59 1.78 12.76 14.82
N SER A 60 2.57 11.79 14.35
CA SER A 60 4.02 11.84 14.28
C SER A 60 4.54 11.58 12.86
N SER A 61 5.84 11.85 12.65
CA SER A 61 6.53 11.43 11.43
C SER A 61 6.63 9.91 11.30
N GLU A 62 6.65 9.19 12.42
CA GLU A 62 6.72 7.73 12.44
C GLU A 62 5.41 7.13 11.90
N ASP A 63 4.25 7.66 12.32
CA ASP A 63 2.94 7.21 11.83
C ASP A 63 2.84 7.34 10.30
N ARG A 64 3.41 8.43 9.77
CA ARG A 64 3.47 8.65 8.32
C ARG A 64 4.40 7.65 7.64
N ASP A 65 5.55 7.35 8.24
CA ASP A 65 6.49 6.36 7.70
C ASP A 65 5.92 4.94 7.75
N GLU A 66 5.19 4.57 8.80
CA GLU A 66 4.44 3.31 8.90
C GLU A 66 3.39 3.20 7.77
N PHE A 67 2.61 4.26 7.55
CA PHE A 67 1.66 4.30 6.44
C PHE A 67 2.36 4.14 5.08
N LEU A 68 3.48 4.85 4.89
CA LEU A 68 4.26 4.78 3.66
C LEU A 68 4.90 3.40 3.45
N LEU A 69 5.27 2.67 4.51
CA LEU A 69 5.77 1.29 4.44
C LEU A 69 4.69 0.33 3.92
N VAL A 70 3.46 0.47 4.41
CA VAL A 70 2.33 -0.34 3.91
C VAL A 70 2.02 0.01 2.46
N LEU A 71 2.00 1.31 2.13
CA LEU A 71 1.77 1.78 0.76
C LEU A 71 2.84 1.25 -0.21
N GLU A 72 4.12 1.28 0.20
CA GLU A 72 5.25 0.73 -0.55
C GLU A 72 5.10 -0.78 -0.75
N PHE A 73 4.75 -1.51 0.30
CA PHE A 73 4.54 -2.94 0.22
C PHE A 73 3.44 -3.31 -0.79
N LEU A 74 2.32 -2.60 -0.78
CA LEU A 74 1.22 -2.82 -1.73
C LEU A 74 1.64 -2.52 -3.17
N GLN A 75 2.41 -1.45 -3.39
CA GLN A 75 2.93 -1.12 -4.73
C GLN A 75 3.95 -2.15 -5.22
N SER A 76 4.90 -2.53 -4.37
CA SER A 76 5.99 -3.44 -4.73
C SER A 76 5.55 -4.91 -4.84
N SER A 77 4.48 -5.30 -4.15
CA SER A 77 3.88 -6.64 -4.29
C SER A 77 3.04 -6.81 -5.57
N GLY A 78 2.88 -5.76 -6.37
CA GLY A 78 2.08 -5.80 -7.59
C GLY A 78 0.57 -5.70 -7.35
N ASN A 79 0.14 -5.29 -6.15
CA ASN A 79 -1.26 -5.04 -5.86
C ASN A 79 -1.69 -3.68 -6.47
N ILE A 80 -2.15 -3.73 -7.71
CA ILE A 80 -2.49 -2.55 -8.52
C ILE A 80 -3.66 -1.70 -7.98
N PHE A 81 -4.50 -2.27 -7.10
CA PHE A 81 -5.66 -1.59 -6.53
C PHE A 81 -5.45 -1.21 -5.07
N GLY A 82 -4.68 -2.00 -4.32
CA GLY A 82 -4.52 -1.83 -2.88
C GLY A 82 -3.95 -0.46 -2.50
N ALA A 83 -2.94 0.02 -3.23
CA ALA A 83 -2.32 1.31 -2.92
C ALA A 83 -3.28 2.50 -3.13
N PRO A 84 -3.98 2.63 -4.29
CA PRO A 84 -5.03 3.64 -4.45
C PRO A 84 -6.13 3.54 -3.39
N ILE A 85 -6.67 2.34 -3.15
CA ILE A 85 -7.76 2.13 -2.17
C ILE A 85 -7.31 2.61 -0.78
N LEU A 86 -6.12 2.17 -0.34
CA LEU A 86 -5.58 2.55 0.96
C LEU A 86 -5.48 4.07 1.12
N THR A 87 -5.00 4.79 0.10
CA THR A 87 -4.88 6.27 0.17
C THR A 87 -6.23 6.98 0.26
N TYR A 88 -7.29 6.44 -0.37
CA TYR A 88 -8.61 7.03 -0.28
C TYR A 88 -9.31 6.68 1.04
N GLU A 89 -9.26 5.41 1.45
CA GLU A 89 -9.87 4.94 2.71
C GLU A 89 -9.20 5.56 3.94
N SER A 90 -7.88 5.80 3.89
CA SER A 90 -7.17 6.45 4.98
C SER A 90 -7.34 7.98 5.02
N GLN A 91 -8.02 8.55 4.02
CA GLN A 91 -8.20 10.00 3.82
C GLN A 91 -6.89 10.76 3.53
N HIS A 92 -5.98 10.14 2.76
CA HIS A 92 -4.70 10.73 2.32
C HIS A 92 -4.44 10.55 0.81
N PRO A 93 -5.36 10.96 -0.08
CA PRO A 93 -5.22 10.76 -1.53
C PRO A 93 -4.02 11.52 -2.15
N GLU A 94 -3.53 12.55 -1.47
CA GLU A 94 -2.40 13.37 -1.89
C GLU A 94 -1.03 12.81 -1.49
N VAL A 95 -0.99 11.80 -0.62
CA VAL A 95 0.27 11.19 -0.16
C VAL A 95 0.95 10.49 -1.33
N LYS A 96 2.19 10.92 -1.60
CA LYS A 96 3.06 10.32 -2.60
C LYS A 96 4.14 9.51 -1.92
N LEU A 97 4.32 8.28 -2.38
CA LEU A 97 5.42 7.43 -1.97
C LEU A 97 6.69 7.81 -2.72
N ASP A 98 7.75 8.08 -1.97
CA ASP A 98 9.13 8.06 -2.47
C ASP A 98 9.89 6.96 -1.73
N ARG A 99 10.15 5.86 -2.44
CA ARG A 99 10.85 4.68 -1.87
C ARG A 99 12.25 5.02 -1.39
N ALA A 100 13.00 5.82 -2.16
CA ALA A 100 14.38 6.13 -1.83
C ALA A 100 14.44 7.00 -0.58
N ASP A 101 13.55 8.00 -0.50
CA ASP A 101 13.44 8.84 0.69
C ASP A 101 13.03 8.06 1.94
N LEU A 102 11.99 7.23 1.84
CA LEU A 102 11.53 6.38 2.95
C LEU A 102 12.62 5.40 3.41
N ALA A 103 13.28 4.73 2.47
CA ALA A 103 14.36 3.81 2.79
C ALA A 103 15.52 4.50 3.51
N ARG A 104 15.93 5.70 3.07
CA ARG A 104 16.98 6.48 3.74
C ARG A 104 16.58 6.89 5.15
N ARG A 105 15.33 7.35 5.37
CA ARG A 105 14.84 7.70 6.71
C ARG A 105 14.90 6.52 7.67
N LEU A 106 14.60 5.32 7.18
CA LEU A 106 14.52 4.10 7.98
C LEU A 106 15.84 3.29 8.01
N GLY A 107 16.90 3.76 7.35
CA GLY A 107 18.18 3.05 7.29
C GLY A 107 18.13 1.74 6.47
N LEU A 108 17.20 1.63 5.52
CA LEU A 108 16.98 0.45 4.70
C LEU A 108 17.67 0.55 3.32
N ASN A 109 17.77 -0.58 2.63
CA ASN A 109 18.39 -0.62 1.30
C ASN A 109 17.37 -0.26 0.20
N GLU A 110 17.47 0.97 -0.30
CA GLU A 110 16.62 1.49 -1.38
C GLU A 110 16.76 0.72 -2.70
N LYS A 111 17.94 0.13 -2.97
CA LYS A 111 18.26 -0.57 -4.24
C LYS A 111 17.85 -2.03 -4.24
N ASN A 112 17.59 -2.60 -3.06
CA ASN A 112 17.06 -3.95 -2.96
C ASN A 112 15.61 -3.94 -3.50
N PRO A 113 15.24 -4.81 -4.46
CA PRO A 113 13.88 -4.88 -5.00
C PRO A 113 12.85 -5.41 -3.99
N GLU A 114 13.29 -6.03 -2.89
CA GLU A 114 12.41 -6.49 -1.83
C GLU A 114 11.66 -5.33 -1.17
N PRO A 115 10.34 -5.46 -0.88
CA PRO A 115 9.60 -4.42 -0.17
C PRO A 115 10.26 -4.03 1.16
N LEU A 116 10.27 -2.74 1.47
CA LEU A 116 10.94 -2.17 2.63
C LEU A 116 10.41 -2.76 3.93
N LEU A 117 9.09 -2.98 4.01
CA LEU A 117 8.47 -3.64 5.16
C LEU A 117 9.02 -5.05 5.39
N ILE A 118 9.30 -5.81 4.33
CA ILE A 118 9.86 -7.15 4.45
C ILE A 118 11.33 -7.10 4.91
N GLN A 119 12.09 -6.09 4.48
CA GLN A 119 13.46 -5.88 4.97
C GLN A 119 13.48 -5.64 6.50
N ILE A 120 12.51 -4.87 7.02
CA ILE A 120 12.35 -4.64 8.48
C ILE A 120 12.04 -5.95 9.20
N VAL A 121 10.99 -6.66 8.75
CA VAL A 121 10.57 -7.91 9.39
C VAL A 121 11.69 -8.94 9.40
N ARG A 122 12.43 -9.07 8.29
CA ARG A 122 13.58 -9.97 8.19
C ARG A 122 14.67 -9.61 9.19
N SER A 123 15.05 -8.34 9.25
CA SER A 123 16.08 -7.86 10.18
C SER A 123 15.68 -8.13 11.64
N HIS A 124 14.39 -7.96 11.96
CA HIS A 124 13.87 -8.27 13.29
C HIS A 124 13.91 -9.77 13.61
N MET A 125 13.56 -10.63 12.66
CA MET A 125 13.60 -12.08 12.83
C MET A 125 15.04 -12.59 13.01
N GLU A 126 16.00 -12.05 12.25
CA GLU A 126 17.43 -12.35 12.39
C GLU A 126 17.95 -11.94 13.77
N TRP A 127 17.56 -10.76 14.26
CA TRP A 127 17.89 -10.31 15.61
C TRP A 127 17.31 -11.23 16.70
N LEU A 128 16.04 -11.61 16.60
CA LEU A 128 15.40 -12.53 17.56
C LEU A 128 16.13 -13.88 17.61
N ASN A 129 16.46 -14.45 16.44
CA ASN A 129 17.18 -15.71 16.36
C ASN A 129 18.59 -15.61 16.96
N SER A 130 19.28 -14.48 16.76
CA SER A 130 20.60 -14.24 17.36
C SER A 130 20.56 -14.15 18.88
N LYS A 131 19.46 -13.65 19.46
CA LYS A 131 19.30 -13.61 20.92
C LYS A 131 19.03 -14.97 21.52
N ASN A 132 18.16 -15.76 20.90
CA ASN A 132 17.82 -17.10 21.39
C ASN A 132 19.03 -18.04 21.38
N HIS A 133 19.96 -17.92 20.42
CA HIS A 133 21.19 -18.70 20.43
C HIS A 133 22.19 -18.28 21.52
N ASN A 134 22.22 -17.02 21.93
CA ASN A 134 23.12 -16.58 23.00
C ASN A 134 22.60 -16.97 24.41
N GLU A 135 21.31 -17.21 24.58
CA GLU A 135 20.72 -17.64 25.86
C GLU A 135 20.80 -19.17 26.08
N GLU A 136 21.07 -19.96 25.04
CA GLU A 136 21.26 -21.42 25.14
C GLU A 136 22.72 -21.83 25.40
N GLU A 137 23.68 -20.90 25.29
CA GLU A 137 25.11 -21.11 25.53
C GLU A 137 25.62 -20.62 26.90
N ASP A 138 24.75 -20.00 27.72
CA ASP A 138 25.01 -19.57 29.11
C ASP A 138 24.33 -20.49 30.15
#